data_AF-A0A950VAD3-F1
#
_entry.id   AF-A0A950VAD3-F1
#
_cell.length_a   1.000
_cell.length_b   1.000
_cell.length_c   1.000
_cell.angle_alpha   90.00
_cell.angle_beta   90.00
_cell.angle_gamma   90.00
#
_symmetry.space_group_name_H-M   'P 1'
#
loop_
_entity.id
_entity.type
_entity.pdbx_description
1 polymer ?
#
loop_
_entity_poly.entity_id
_entity_poly.type
_entity_poly.pdbx_seq_one_letter_code
_entity_poly.pdbx_strand_id
1 'polypeptide(L)'
;MRFFVPLSRDPHHGEHVYNTLREQLTKNKEPVADKRIYALKFHEDGKRRTLAVGDEFHRFGDGPVLAIFQGDVTSTYYICTPKHGGFEGEPVVIGNHGGAETEEFSALA
;
A
#
# COMPACT_ATOMS: atom_id res chain seq x y z
N MET A 1 9.40 1.92 11.49
CA MET A 1 8.06 2.28 11.99
C MET A 1 7.31 1.03 12.43
N ARG A 2 6.61 1.00 13.58
CA ARG A 2 5.81 -0.18 13.97
C ARG A 2 4.65 -0.37 12.99
N PHE A 3 4.32 -1.62 12.67
CA PHE A 3 3.19 -1.95 11.81
C PHE A 3 1.87 -1.41 12.36
N PHE A 4 1.08 -0.77 11.48
CA PHE A 4 -0.29 -0.37 11.73
C PHE A 4 -1.06 -0.30 10.41
N VAL A 5 -2.38 -0.36 10.48
CA VAL A 5 -3.28 -0.03 9.37
C VAL A 5 -4.19 1.10 9.84
N PRO A 6 -4.27 2.23 9.11
CA PRO A 6 -5.18 3.32 9.44
C PRO A 6 -6.62 2.84 9.61
N LEU A 7 -7.37 3.52 10.48
CA LEU A 7 -8.78 3.21 10.79
C LEU A 7 -9.01 1.85 11.47
N SER A 8 -7.96 1.08 11.75
CA SER A 8 -8.06 -0.10 12.62
C SER A 8 -8.30 0.32 14.07
N ARG A 9 -8.95 -0.57 14.83
CA ARG A 9 -9.36 -0.30 16.23
C ARG A 9 -8.25 -0.67 17.20
N ASP A 10 -7.44 -1.65 16.82
CA ASP A 10 -6.39 -2.27 17.59
C ASP A 10 -5.45 -3.04 16.63
N PRO A 11 -4.27 -3.49 17.08
CA PRO A 11 -3.32 -4.20 16.23
C PRO A 11 -3.86 -5.49 15.59
N HIS A 12 -4.74 -6.24 16.27
CA HIS A 12 -5.31 -7.46 15.70
C HIS A 12 -6.28 -7.14 14.57
N HIS A 13 -7.09 -6.09 14.73
CA HIS A 13 -7.92 -5.59 13.64
C HIS A 13 -7.06 -5.10 12.46
N GLY A 14 -5.93 -4.43 12.72
CA GLY A 14 -5.00 -3.99 11.67
C GLY A 14 -4.42 -5.16 10.87
N GLU A 15 -3.97 -6.22 11.54
CA GLU A 15 -3.51 -7.46 10.88
C GLU A 15 -4.61 -8.09 10.03
N HIS A 16 -5.83 -8.18 10.57
CA HIS A 16 -6.96 -8.74 9.84
C HIS A 16 -7.24 -7.96 8.56
N VAL A 17 -7.33 -6.63 8.64
CA VAL A 17 -7.55 -5.77 7.46
C VAL A 17 -6.43 -5.95 6.44
N TYR A 18 -5.17 -5.88 6.85
CA TYR A 18 -4.04 -6.03 5.94
C TYR A 18 -4.07 -7.37 5.19
N ASN A 19 -4.32 -8.47 5.90
CA ASN A 19 -4.41 -9.79 5.29
C ASN A 19 -5.58 -9.90 4.31
N THR A 20 -6.75 -9.36 4.67
CA THR A 20 -7.90 -9.31 3.76
C THR A 20 -7.58 -8.52 2.48
N LEU A 21 -6.95 -7.35 2.60
CA LEU A 21 -6.53 -6.56 1.43
C LEU A 21 -5.54 -7.33 0.56
N ARG A 22 -4.55 -8.00 1.17
CA ARG A 22 -3.57 -8.83 0.48
C ARG A 22 -4.21 -9.98 -0.29
N GLU A 23 -5.14 -10.69 0.34
CA GLU A 23 -5.88 -11.81 -0.25
C GLU A 23 -6.74 -11.36 -1.43
N GLN A 24 -7.49 -10.26 -1.27
CA GLN A 24 -8.30 -9.69 -2.34
C GLN A 24 -7.45 -9.28 -3.54
N LEU A 25 -6.33 -8.61 -3.29
CA LEU A 25 -5.39 -8.21 -4.33
C LEU A 25 -4.82 -9.42 -5.07
N THR A 26 -4.38 -10.44 -4.34
CA THR A 26 -3.80 -11.66 -4.92
C THR A 26 -4.81 -12.43 -5.76
N LYS A 27 -6.08 -12.45 -5.35
CA LYS A 27 -7.16 -13.11 -6.09
C LYS A 27 -7.48 -12.45 -7.43
N ASN A 28 -7.39 -11.12 -7.49
CA ASN A 28 -7.86 -10.33 -8.64
C ASN A 28 -6.74 -9.85 -9.57
N LYS A 29 -5.49 -9.81 -9.08
CA LYS A 29 -4.33 -9.29 -9.82
C LYS A 29 -3.25 -10.35 -9.96
N GLU A 30 -2.25 -10.32 -9.10
CA GLU A 30 -1.07 -11.17 -9.10
C GLU A 30 -0.62 -11.43 -7.65
N PRO A 31 0.22 -12.46 -7.42
CA PRO A 31 0.92 -12.61 -6.15
C PRO A 31 1.69 -11.36 -5.77
N VAL A 32 1.71 -11.05 -4.48
CA VAL A 32 2.42 -9.88 -3.94
C VAL A 32 3.53 -10.29 -2.99
N ALA A 33 4.61 -9.52 -3.04
CA ALA A 33 5.81 -9.73 -2.25
C ALA A 33 5.50 -9.81 -0.77
N ASP A 34 6.25 -10.66 -0.06
CA ASP A 34 6.19 -10.74 1.39
C ASP A 34 6.97 -9.61 2.06
N LYS A 35 6.51 -8.38 1.80
CA LYS A 35 7.04 -7.15 2.36
C LYS A 35 5.91 -6.33 2.94
N ARG A 36 6.14 -5.76 4.12
CA ARG A 36 5.19 -4.83 4.74
C ARG A 36 5.68 -3.41 4.50
N ILE A 37 5.28 -2.84 3.36
CA ILE A 37 5.75 -1.52 2.92
C ILE A 37 5.02 -0.44 3.75
N TYR A 38 5.81 0.38 4.45
CA TYR A 38 5.34 1.56 5.15
C TYR A 38 5.28 2.77 4.21
N ALA A 39 6.31 2.98 3.41
CA ALA A 39 6.38 4.13 2.50
C ALA A 39 6.95 3.77 1.13
N LEU A 40 6.44 4.45 0.11
CA LEU A 40 6.88 4.36 -1.28
C LEU A 40 7.37 5.73 -1.75
N LYS A 41 8.60 5.77 -2.28
CA LYS A 41 9.14 6.94 -2.99
C LYS A 41 9.15 6.63 -4.47
N PHE A 42 8.56 7.49 -5.29
CA PHE A 42 8.43 7.28 -6.72
C PHE A 42 8.49 8.61 -7.49
N HIS A 43 8.66 8.53 -8.81
CA HIS A 43 8.58 9.68 -9.68
C HIS A 43 7.22 9.73 -10.37
N GLU A 44 6.62 10.91 -10.38
CA GLU A 44 5.38 11.19 -11.07
C GLU A 44 5.42 12.63 -11.57
N ASP A 45 5.07 12.84 -12.85
CA ASP A 45 5.10 14.16 -13.50
C ASP A 45 6.43 14.90 -13.33
N GLY A 46 7.55 14.16 -13.39
CA GLY A 46 8.90 14.68 -13.22
C GLY A 46 9.26 15.10 -11.78
N LYS A 47 8.39 14.83 -10.79
CA LYS A 47 8.62 15.13 -9.38
C LYS A 47 8.79 13.86 -8.57
N ARG A 48 9.76 13.88 -7.64
CA ARG A 48 9.90 12.83 -6.63
C ARG A 48 8.82 13.03 -5.57
N ARG A 49 8.01 12.01 -5.35
CA ARG A 49 6.98 11.96 -4.31
C ARG A 49 7.28 10.86 -3.31
N THR A 50 6.80 11.06 -2.10
CA THR A 50 6.78 10.06 -1.03
C THR A 50 5.34 9.89 -0.61
N LEU A 51 4.91 8.64 -0.44
CA LEU A 51 3.60 8.28 0.05
C LEU A 51 3.76 7.22 1.15
N ALA A 52 3.28 7.50 2.35
CA ALA A 52 3.29 6.55 3.45
C ALA A 52 1.89 6.04 3.80
N VAL A 53 1.83 4.87 4.42
CA VAL A 53 0.62 4.37 5.08
C VAL A 53 0.18 5.40 6.13
N GLY A 54 -1.09 5.79 6.07
CA GLY A 54 -1.67 6.87 6.88
C GLY A 54 -1.74 8.23 6.20
N ASP A 55 -0.95 8.49 5.15
CA ASP A 55 -1.03 9.73 4.39
C ASP A 55 -2.30 9.74 3.52
N GLU A 56 -2.84 10.94 3.23
CA GLU A 56 -3.84 11.11 2.19
C GLU A 56 -3.18 11.05 0.82
N PHE A 57 -3.75 10.28 -0.10
CA PHE A 57 -3.14 10.10 -1.41
C PHE A 57 -3.43 11.30 -2.31
N HIS A 58 -2.39 11.98 -2.82
CA HIS A 58 -2.54 13.27 -3.50
C HIS A 58 -3.42 13.27 -4.75
N ARG A 59 -3.67 12.10 -5.36
CA ARG A 59 -4.57 11.98 -6.52
C ARG A 59 -6.04 12.02 -6.12
N PHE A 60 -6.39 11.53 -4.92
CA PHE A 60 -7.76 11.28 -4.50
C PHE A 60 -7.93 11.64 -3.01
N GLY A 61 -8.82 12.57 -2.71
CA GLY A 61 -9.13 12.96 -1.33
C GLY A 61 -10.13 12.01 -0.66
N ASP A 62 -9.86 10.71 -0.72
CA ASP A 62 -10.79 9.65 -0.32
C ASP A 62 -10.41 8.94 0.99
N GLY A 63 -9.41 9.47 1.68
CA GLY A 63 -8.95 9.00 2.98
C GLY A 63 -7.49 8.56 2.98
N PRO A 64 -7.04 7.95 4.08
CA PRO A 64 -5.64 7.58 4.23
C PRO A 64 -5.29 6.34 3.39
N VAL A 65 -4.03 6.23 2.97
CA VAL A 65 -3.47 5.00 2.43
C VAL A 65 -3.50 3.92 3.51
N LEU A 66 -4.28 2.87 3.28
CA LEU A 66 -4.47 1.75 4.19
C LEU A 66 -3.29 0.77 4.13
N ALA A 67 -2.82 0.47 2.91
CA ALA A 67 -1.73 -0.46 2.67
C ALA A 67 -1.05 -0.19 1.32
N ILE A 68 0.22 -0.58 1.22
CA ILE A 68 1.00 -0.56 -0.02
C ILE A 68 1.54 -1.98 -0.24
N PHE A 69 1.27 -2.55 -1.41
CA PHE A 69 1.76 -3.86 -1.82
C PHE A 69 2.65 -3.74 -3.05
N GLN A 70 3.56 -4.70 -3.23
CA GLN A 70 4.38 -4.83 -4.43
C GLN A 70 4.02 -6.13 -5.14
N GLY A 71 3.65 -6.08 -6.42
CA GLY A 71 3.44 -7.27 -7.26
C GLY A 71 4.74 -8.02 -7.50
N ASP A 72 4.72 -9.34 -7.33
CA ASP A 72 5.91 -10.19 -7.47
C ASP A 72 6.37 -10.33 -8.92
N VAL A 73 5.44 -10.29 -9.87
CA VAL A 73 5.74 -10.53 -11.29
C VAL A 73 6.02 -9.22 -12.00
N THR A 74 5.15 -8.22 -11.80
CA THR A 74 5.25 -6.95 -12.54
C THR A 74 6.16 -5.93 -11.85
N SER A 75 6.52 -6.15 -10.58
CA SER A 75 7.17 -5.16 -9.73
C SER A 75 6.40 -3.84 -9.62
N THR A 76 5.09 -3.82 -9.93
CA THR A 76 4.23 -2.65 -9.74
C THR A 76 3.83 -2.53 -8.27
N TYR A 77 3.47 -1.31 -7.86
CA TYR A 77 2.97 -1.03 -6.53
C TYR A 77 1.46 -0.81 -6.56
N TYR A 78 0.77 -1.41 -5.61
CA TYR A 78 -0.67 -1.32 -5.42
C TYR A 78 -0.93 -0.55 -4.12
N ILE A 79 -1.60 0.59 -4.25
CA ILE A 79 -1.94 1.47 -3.12
C ILE A 79 -3.42 1.28 -2.83
N CYS A 80 -3.71 0.84 -1.60
CA CYS A 80 -5.07 0.69 -1.12
C CYS A 80 -5.47 1.92 -0.31
N THR A 81 -6.59 2.55 -0.66
CA THR A 81 -7.29 3.58 0.14
C THR A 81 -8.70 3.06 0.45
N PRO A 82 -9.53 3.75 1.27
CA PRO A 82 -10.90 3.29 1.54
C PRO A 82 -11.72 3.03 0.26
N LYS A 83 -11.57 3.86 -0.77
CA LYS A 83 -12.34 3.74 -2.03
C LYS A 83 -11.58 3.11 -3.20
N HIS A 84 -10.31 2.76 -3.01
CA HIS A 84 -9.50 2.12 -4.04
C HIS A 84 -8.81 0.89 -3.47
N GLY A 85 -9.37 -0.30 -3.71
CA GLY A 85 -8.82 -1.57 -3.26
C GLY A 85 -8.89 -1.81 -1.76
N GLY A 86 -9.57 -0.94 -1.01
CA GLY A 86 -9.87 -1.06 0.42
C GLY A 86 -11.23 -1.70 0.67
N PHE A 87 -12.28 -0.87 0.61
CA PHE A 87 -13.68 -1.32 0.71
C PHE A 87 -14.37 -1.35 -0.66
N GLU A 88 -13.92 -0.48 -1.57
CA GLU A 88 -14.50 -0.29 -2.89
C GLU A 88 -13.39 -0.20 -3.95
N GLY A 89 -13.77 -0.40 -5.20
CA GLY A 89 -12.94 -0.11 -6.36
C GLY A 89 -11.67 -0.96 -6.48
N GLU A 90 -10.86 -0.60 -7.46
CA GLU A 90 -9.56 -1.21 -7.72
C GLU A 90 -8.45 -0.40 -7.03
N PRO A 91 -7.37 -1.04 -6.56
CA PRO A 91 -6.22 -0.34 -5.99
C PRO A 91 -5.58 0.58 -7.03
N VAL A 92 -4.96 1.65 -6.55
CA VAL A 92 -4.18 2.52 -7.45
C VAL A 92 -2.87 1.82 -7.79
N VAL A 93 -2.57 1.75 -9.09
CA VAL A 93 -1.35 1.12 -9.59
C VAL A 93 -0.29 2.18 -9.89
N ILE A 94 0.93 1.96 -9.37
CA ILE A 94 2.13 2.73 -9.71
C ILE A 94 3.18 1.80 -10.30
N GLY A 95 3.60 2.08 -11.53
CA GLY A 95 4.67 1.33 -12.19
C GLY A 95 6.05 1.65 -11.62
N ASN A 96 6.94 0.65 -11.58
CA ASN A 96 8.34 0.84 -11.21
C ASN A 96 9.17 1.33 -12.41
N HIS A 97 8.93 2.55 -12.88
CA HIS A 97 9.57 3.10 -14.09
C HIS A 97 10.98 3.69 -13.86
N GLY A 98 11.77 3.14 -12.93
CA GLY A 98 13.20 3.47 -12.82
C GLY A 98 13.65 4.10 -11.50
N GLY A 99 13.31 3.47 -10.36
CA GLY A 99 13.90 3.83 -9.07
C GLY A 99 12.87 4.08 -7.97
N ALA A 100 11.79 3.30 -7.93
CA ALA A 100 10.95 3.29 -6.76
C ALA A 100 11.73 2.74 -5.57
N GLU A 101 11.69 3.44 -4.44
CA GLU A 101 12.31 3.01 -3.19
C GLU A 101 11.21 2.76 -2.16
N THR A 102 11.35 1.68 -1.39
CA THR A 102 10.41 1.34 -0.32
C THR A 102 11.08 1.41 1.04
N GLU A 103 10.34 1.90 2.03
CA GLU A 103 10.65 1.70 3.44
C GLU A 103 9.66 0.69 4.01
N GLU A 104 10.15 -0.35 4.68
CA GLU A 104 9.31 -1.36 5.33
C GLU A 104 9.03 -0.98 6.78
N PHE A 105 7.91 -1.47 7.31
CA PHE A 105 7.68 -1.45 8.75
C PHE A 105 8.81 -2.20 9.46
N SER A 106 9.28 -1.66 10.58
CA SER A 106 10.28 -2.33 11.40
C SER A 106 9.68 -3.59 12.02
N ALA A 107 10.44 -4.68 12.03
CA ALA A 107 10.04 -5.93 12.68
C ALA A 107 9.63 -5.66 14.13
N LEU A 108 8.53 -6.28 14.57
CA LEU A 108 8.14 -6.28 15.98
C LEU A 108 9.29 -6.96 16.76
N ALA A 109 10.00 -6.18 17.58
CA ALA A 109 10.97 -6.69 18.54
C ALA A 109 10.26 -7.42 19.69
#